data_AF-A0A957YNS6-F1
#
_entry.id   AF-A0A957YNS6-F1
#
_cell.length_a   1.000
_cell.length_b   1.000
_cell.length_c   1.000
_cell.angle_alpha   90.00
_cell.angle_beta   90.00
_cell.angle_gamma   90.00
#
_symmetry.space_group_name_H-M   'P 1'
#
loop_
_entity.id
_entity.type
_entity.pdbx_description
1 polymer ?
#
loop_
_entity_poly.entity_id
_entity_poly.type
_entity_poly.pdbx_seq_one_letter_code
_entity_poly.pdbx_strand_id
1 'polypeptide(L)' 'MRNLTKISLEALKYLRHFQRSSYRDASRARPSPEVQKEAESLMQGYFTYLLERELNTPGFLKKVRS' A
#
# COMPACT_ATOMS: atom_id res chain seq x y z
N MET A 1 21.38 1.00 1.47
CA MET A 1 19.91 1.09 1.57
C MET A 1 19.37 1.75 0.30
N ARG A 2 19.04 0.98 -0.74
CA ARG A 2 18.39 1.50 -1.95
C ARG A 2 16.88 1.36 -1.75
N ASN A 3 16.12 2.45 -1.93
CA ASN A 3 14.64 2.56 -1.82
C ASN A 3 14.07 3.04 -0.46
N LEU A 4 14.66 4.06 0.17
CA LEU A 4 14.01 4.77 1.28
C LEU A 4 13.08 5.87 0.71
N THR A 5 11.82 5.53 0.49
CA THR A 5 10.78 6.51 0.12
C THR A 5 10.42 7.34 1.35
N LYS A 6 10.43 8.67 1.22
CA LYS A 6 9.91 9.54 2.28
C LYS A 6 8.41 9.32 2.39
N ILE A 7 7.92 9.24 3.62
CA ILE A 7 6.51 9.07 3.96
C ILE A 7 6.08 10.19 4.90
N SER A 8 4.91 10.76 4.66
CA SER A 8 4.30 11.72 5.59
C SER A 8 3.91 11.04 6.91
N LEU A 9 3.90 11.81 8.00
CA LEU A 9 3.51 11.29 9.30
C LEU A 9 2.06 10.78 9.30
N GLU A 10 1.18 11.47 8.56
CA GLU A 10 -0.24 11.12 8.49
C GLU A 10 -0.48 9.85 7.68
N ALA A 11 0.22 9.65 6.55
CA ALA A 11 0.21 8.39 5.82
C ALA A 11 0.74 7.23 6.68
N LEU A 12 1.80 7.44 7.45
CA LEU A 12 2.34 6.42 8.36
C LEU A 12 1.34 6.04 9.47
N LYS A 13 0.67 7.02 10.08
CA LYS A 13 -0.38 6.77 11.09
C LYS A 13 -1.53 5.98 10.46
N TYR A 14 -1.97 6.38 9.27
CA TYR A 14 -3.06 5.74 8.54
C TYR A 14 -2.74 4.27 8.22
N LEU A 15 -1.57 3.97 7.66
CA LEU A 15 -1.14 2.60 7.39
C LEU A 15 -1.01 1.76 8.68
N ARG A 16 -0.51 2.35 9.77
CA ARG A 16 -0.42 1.65 11.07
C ARG A 16 -1.79 1.34 11.67
N HIS A 17 -2.77 2.22 11.46
CA HIS A 17 -4.17 1.99 11.85
C HIS A 17 -4.72 0.77 11.12
N PHE A 18 -4.54 0.67 9.80
CA PHE A 18 -4.94 -0.51 9.03
C PHE A 18 -4.28 -1.81 9.49
N GLN A 19 -2.99 -1.78 9.80
CA GLN A 19 -2.26 -2.97 10.24
C GLN A 19 -2.81 -3.56 11.55
N ARG A 20 -3.31 -2.70 12.44
CA ARG A 20 -3.68 -3.08 13.83
C ARG A 20 -5.18 -3.18 14.07
N SER A 21 -5.99 -2.65 13.17
CA SER A 21 -7.44 -2.53 13.35
C SER A 21 -8.18 -3.66 12.67
N SER A 22 -9.35 -4.01 13.21
CA SER A 22 -10.31 -4.84 12.48
C SER A 22 -10.78 -4.12 11.21
N TYR A 23 -11.27 -4.86 10.22
CA TYR A 23 -11.83 -4.26 8.99
C TYR A 23 -12.90 -3.21 9.30
N ARG A 24 -13.78 -3.47 10.27
CA ARG A 24 -14.85 -2.54 10.70
C ARG A 24 -14.31 -1.24 11.29
N ASP A 25 -13.16 -1.29 11.95
CA ASP A 25 -12.55 -0.12 12.57
C ASP A 25 -11.67 0.65 11.58
N ALA A 26 -11.01 -0.08 10.68
CA ALA A 26 -10.25 0.47 9.58
C ALA A 26 -11.14 1.19 8.55
N SER A 27 -12.28 0.61 8.18
CA SER A 27 -13.19 1.17 7.17
C SER A 27 -13.84 2.50 7.56
N ARG A 28 -13.75 2.87 8.84
CA ARG A 28 -14.26 4.14 9.38
C ARG A 28 -13.24 5.28 9.29
N ALA A 29 -11.98 4.99 8.98
CA ALA A 29 -10.97 6.01 8.79
C ALA A 29 -11.29 6.86 7.55
N ARG A 30 -11.23 8.19 7.70
CA ARG A 30 -11.45 9.16 6.62
C ARG A 30 -10.24 10.09 6.55
N PRO A 31 -9.10 9.64 5.99
CA PRO A 31 -7.94 10.50 5.78
C PRO A 31 -8.26 11.61 4.76
N SER A 32 -7.37 12.60 4.64
CA SER A 32 -7.47 13.54 3.52
C SER A 32 -7.17 12.83 2.19
N PRO A 33 -7.67 13.36 1.05
CA PRO A 33 -7.38 12.79 -0.27
C PRO A 33 -5.89 12.63 -0.57
N GLU A 34 -5.05 13.55 -0.06
CA GLU A 34 -3.59 13.52 -0.23
C GLU A 34 -2.96 12.34 0.51
N VAL A 35 -3.38 12.13 1.77
CA VAL A 35 -2.91 11.02 2.59
C VAL A 35 -3.38 9.69 2.02
N GLN A 36 -4.61 9.63 1.51
CA GLN A 36 -5.13 8.45 0.82
C GLN A 36 -4.29 8.10 -0.42
N LYS A 37 -4.03 9.09 -1.28
CA LYS A 37 -3.24 8.91 -2.50
C LYS A 37 -1.80 8.47 -2.22
N GLU A 38 -1.18 9.04 -1.18
CA GLU A 38 0.16 8.64 -0.74
C GLU A 38 0.16 7.19 -0.24
N ALA A 39 -0.79 6.81 0.61
CA ALA A 39 -0.93 5.46 1.13
C ALA A 39 -1.17 4.44 0.00
N GLU A 40 -2.03 4.76 -0.96
CA GLU A 40 -2.27 3.93 -2.16
C GLU A 40 -0.98 3.74 -2.97
N SER A 41 -0.22 4.82 -3.21
CA SER A 41 1.05 4.75 -3.95
C SER A 41 2.08 3.87 -3.24
N LEU A 42 2.18 3.99 -1.92
CA LEU A 42 3.07 3.18 -1.09
C LEU A 42 2.68 1.70 -1.10
N MET A 43 1.38 1.40 -0.96
CA MET A 43 0.87 0.04 -1.01
C MET A 43 1.07 -0.59 -2.40
N GLN A 44 0.86 0.17 -3.48
CA GLN A 44 1.13 -0.29 -4.83
C GLN A 44 2.60 -0.66 -5.01
N GLY A 45 3.53 0.19 -4.57
CA GLY A 45 4.96 -0.11 -4.62
C GLY A 45 5.33 -1.35 -3.80
N TYR A 46 4.73 -1.50 -2.61
CA TYR A 46 4.92 -2.69 -1.78
C TYR A 46 4.40 -3.96 -2.46
N PHE A 47 3.21 -3.93 -3.05
CA PHE A 47 2.64 -5.06 -3.79
C PHE A 47 3.47 -5.40 -5.03
N THR A 48 3.92 -4.41 -5.79
CA THR A 48 4.83 -4.63 -6.92
C THR A 48 6.10 -5.33 -6.44
N TYR A 49 6.73 -4.84 -5.36
CA TYR A 49 7.93 -5.46 -4.82
C TYR A 49 7.69 -6.91 -4.34
N LEU A 50 6.58 -7.17 -3.64
CA LEU A 50 6.23 -8.53 -3.20
C LEU A 50 6.02 -9.45 -4.41
N LEU A 51 5.25 -9.00 -5.39
CA LEU A 51 4.96 -9.76 -6.60
C LEU A 51 6.24 -10.00 -7.39
N GLU A 52 7.06 -8.99 -7.67
CA GLU A 52 8.31 -9.18 -8.42
C GLU A 52 9.32 -10.09 -7.69
N ARG A 53 9.27 -10.18 -6.36
CA ARG A 53 10.11 -11.10 -5.57
C ARG A 53 9.59 -12.53 -5.50
N GLU A 54 8.30 -12.70 -5.25
CA GLU A 54 7.70 -14.05 -5.10
C GLU A 54 7.40 -14.69 -6.45
N LEU A 55 7.13 -13.85 -7.44
CA LEU A 55 6.81 -14.19 -8.80
C LEU A 55 7.91 -13.56 -9.67
N ASN A 56 8.82 -14.35 -10.23
CA ASN A 56 9.54 -13.98 -11.46
C ASN A 56 8.55 -13.82 -12.64
N THR A 57 7.42 -13.13 -12.47
CA THR A 57 6.18 -13.44 -13.19
C THR A 57 5.44 -12.18 -13.60
N PRO A 58 5.90 -11.56 -14.71
CA PRO A 58 5.06 -10.71 -15.55
C PRO A 58 3.69 -11.34 -15.89
N GLY A 59 3.58 -12.68 -15.85
CA GLY A 59 2.38 -13.43 -16.20
C GLY A 59 1.19 -13.28 -15.22
N PHE A 60 1.43 -13.05 -13.93
CA PHE A 60 0.31 -12.91 -12.97
C PHE A 60 -0.41 -11.57 -13.14
N LEU A 61 0.34 -10.48 -13.31
CA LEU A 61 -0.23 -9.15 -13.57
C LEU A 61 -1.02 -9.08 -14.88
N LYS A 62 -0.65 -9.87 -15.90
CA LYS A 62 -1.43 -10.01 -17.14
C LYS A 62 -2.80 -10.67 -16.92
N LYS A 63 -2.89 -11.62 -15.97
CA LYS A 63 -4.13 -12.37 -15.69
C LYS A 63 -5.16 -11.61 -14.85
N VAL A 64 -4.72 -10.66 -14.04
CA VAL A 64 -5.62 -9.84 -13.20
C VAL A 64 -6.19 -8.65 -13.99
N ARG A 65 -5.50 -8.22 -15.06
CA ARG A 65 -5.95 -7.15 -15.96
C ARG A 65 -6.94 -7.59 -17.05
N SER A 66 -7.10 -8.89 -17.26
CA SER A 66 -8.09 -9.51 -18.16
C SER A 66 -9.32 -9.93 -17.39
#